data_AF-A0A7Y3PNM8-F1
#
_entry.id   AF-A0A7Y3PNM8-F1
#
_cell.length_a   1.000
_cell.length_b   1.000
_cell.length_c   1.000
_cell.angle_alpha   90.00
_cell.angle_beta   90.00
_cell.angle_gamma   90.00
#
_symmetry.space_group_name_H-M   'P 1'
#
loop_
_entity.id
_entity.type
_entity.pdbx_description
1 polymer ?
#
loop_
_entity_poly.entity_id
_entity_poly.type
_entity_poly.pdbx_seq_one_letter_code
_entity_poly.pdbx_strand_id
1 'polypeptide(L)'
;MLSGLSQAAGKALGGARFTLVSVLPAAVLTGYVTALIMTGAYSGGGIHVSRLADDAKDHPEWLAFAAFACLLVGLLLRPFQVALVQMLEGYWQGRALPEAAGALATERHRRRLHTAEVVSRLRVLDRPGTKFTDVVPLARRRRRAARIAARADRLVLRYPTGPHPVPHANDGDRDRLMPTMLGNILREAEDESGRRYGLDLPTVSHRLSPQLSPSLTTAINQQLDLLDTTCALSVCFGLATLAGTPLVGRLDAWSLAPVVTALLSIAAYRGAMQVATGHRQLLAAAFDLHRFDMLTALHLKPPDTPEEEHEQNTKLTRFFASPEALAKEDLLGVVYKHPDPAPGGPASGPSGQGDDSA
;
A
#
# COMPACT_ATOMS: atom_id res chain seq x y z
N MET A 1 -18.14 33.08 7.34
CA MET A 1 -16.72 33.32 7.68
C MET A 1 -15.91 32.04 7.88
N LEU A 2 -16.45 31.01 8.57
CA LEU A 2 -15.80 29.70 8.72
C LEU A 2 -15.47 28.98 7.40
N SER A 3 -16.32 29.10 6.36
CA SER A 3 -16.07 28.50 5.04
C SER A 3 -14.91 29.16 4.27
N GLY A 4 -14.71 30.46 4.45
CA GLY A 4 -13.59 31.19 3.82
C GLY A 4 -12.26 30.89 4.50
N LEU A 5 -12.26 30.74 5.82
CA LEU A 5 -11.10 30.33 6.60
C LEU A 5 -10.69 28.88 6.35
N SER A 6 -11.64 27.95 6.23
CA SER A 6 -11.34 26.56 5.88
C SER A 6 -10.80 26.42 4.45
N GLN A 7 -11.30 27.23 3.51
CA GLN A 7 -10.84 27.23 2.12
C GLN A 7 -9.46 27.89 1.96
N ALA A 8 -9.17 28.96 2.71
CA ALA A 8 -7.87 29.62 2.74
C ALA A 8 -6.81 28.78 3.47
N ALA A 9 -7.12 28.22 4.64
CA ALA A 9 -6.25 27.30 5.37
C ALA A 9 -5.99 26.01 4.55
N GLY A 10 -7.02 25.49 3.90
CA GLY A 10 -6.89 24.35 2.98
C GLY A 10 -5.94 24.64 1.82
N LYS A 11 -5.97 25.83 1.21
CA LYS A 11 -5.00 26.21 0.17
C LYS A 11 -3.59 26.47 0.70
N ALA A 12 -3.44 27.08 1.87
CA ALA A 12 -2.14 27.43 2.45
C ALA A 12 -1.36 26.24 3.04
N LEU A 13 -2.07 25.18 3.47
CA LEU A 13 -1.47 24.03 4.17
C LEU A 13 -1.28 22.77 3.30
N GLY A 14 -1.58 22.83 1.99
CA GLY A 14 -1.32 21.72 1.05
C GLY A 14 -2.50 21.25 0.20
N GLY A 15 -3.58 22.03 0.10
CA GLY A 15 -4.75 21.76 -0.75
C GLY A 15 -5.70 20.69 -0.20
N ALA A 16 -6.58 20.18 -1.06
CA ALA A 16 -7.57 19.14 -0.72
C ALA A 16 -6.93 17.86 -0.15
N ARG A 17 -5.68 17.57 -0.53
CA ARG A 17 -4.87 16.47 0.01
C ARG A 17 -4.67 16.59 1.52
N PHE A 18 -4.31 17.77 2.01
CA PHE A 18 -4.09 18.01 3.44
C PHE A 18 -5.37 17.76 4.26
N THR A 19 -6.50 18.28 3.79
CA THR A 19 -7.77 18.17 4.51
C THR A 19 -8.26 16.72 4.58
N LEU A 20 -8.11 15.97 3.49
CA LEU A 20 -8.67 14.63 3.37
C LEU A 20 -7.80 13.58 4.09
N VAL A 21 -6.47 13.68 3.97
CA VAL A 21 -5.54 12.67 4.52
C VAL A 21 -5.25 12.90 6.01
N SER A 22 -5.16 14.16 6.46
CA SER A 22 -4.71 14.48 7.83
C SER A 22 -5.83 14.98 8.75
N VAL A 23 -6.72 15.85 8.25
CA VAL A 23 -7.70 16.53 9.12
C VAL A 23 -8.93 15.68 9.35
N LEU A 24 -9.45 15.01 8.31
CA LEU A 24 -10.69 14.24 8.41
C LEU A 24 -10.63 13.13 9.47
N PRO A 25 -9.62 12.23 9.51
CA PRO A 25 -9.57 11.17 10.52
C PRO A 25 -9.46 11.72 11.96
N ALA A 26 -8.62 12.74 12.14
CA ALA A 26 -8.43 13.41 13.43
C ALA A 26 -9.72 14.11 13.90
N ALA A 27 -10.43 14.78 13.00
CA ALA A 27 -11.70 15.43 13.29
C ALA A 27 -12.79 14.43 13.68
N VAL A 28 -12.87 13.29 12.98
CA VAL A 28 -13.82 12.22 13.32
C VAL A 28 -13.56 11.67 14.72
N LEU A 29 -12.30 11.34 15.05
CA LEU A 29 -11.96 10.81 16.37
C LEU A 29 -12.21 11.85 17.48
N THR A 30 -11.70 13.06 17.30
CA THR A 30 -11.82 14.13 18.31
C THR A 30 -13.28 14.51 18.50
N GLY A 31 -14.03 14.71 17.42
CA GLY A 31 -15.46 15.02 17.48
C GLY A 31 -16.27 13.92 18.17
N TYR A 32 -15.96 12.64 17.90
CA TYR A 32 -16.60 11.51 18.58
C TYR A 32 -16.33 11.52 20.08
N VAL A 33 -15.06 11.64 20.49
CA VAL A 33 -14.68 11.64 21.92
C VAL A 33 -15.29 12.84 22.66
N THR A 34 -15.21 14.04 22.06
CA THR A 34 -15.82 15.25 22.61
C THR A 34 -17.34 15.08 22.76
N ALA A 35 -18.02 14.52 21.76
CA ALA A 35 -19.46 14.26 21.85
C ALA A 35 -19.80 13.29 22.99
N LEU A 36 -19.01 12.22 23.19
CA LEU A 36 -19.22 11.29 24.32
C LEU A 36 -19.05 12.00 25.68
N ILE A 37 -18.09 12.90 25.81
CA ILE A 37 -17.85 13.66 27.05
C ILE A 37 -18.98 14.65 27.30
N MET A 38 -19.32 15.50 26.32
CA MET A 38 -20.31 16.57 26.48
C MET A 38 -21.73 16.04 26.72
N THR A 39 -22.09 14.94 26.07
CA THR A 39 -23.40 14.31 26.27
C THR A 39 -23.50 13.56 27.61
N GLY A 40 -22.40 13.49 28.37
CA GLY A 40 -22.33 12.80 29.66
C GLY A 40 -22.41 11.28 29.52
N ALA A 41 -22.02 10.71 28.37
CA ALA A 41 -22.19 9.29 28.09
C ALA A 41 -21.52 8.37 29.13
N TYR A 42 -20.42 8.84 29.74
CA TYR A 42 -19.69 8.11 30.78
C TYR A 42 -20.29 8.24 32.19
N SER A 43 -21.21 9.17 32.42
CA SER A 43 -21.70 9.52 33.77
C SER A 43 -22.75 8.56 34.34
N GLY A 44 -23.10 7.48 33.63
CA GLY A 44 -24.12 6.50 34.04
C GLY A 44 -25.58 7.02 33.99
N GLY A 45 -25.79 8.33 33.88
CA GLY A 45 -27.10 8.96 33.73
C GLY A 45 -27.67 8.90 32.31
N GLY A 46 -28.81 9.57 32.10
CA GLY A 46 -29.42 9.76 30.79
C GLY A 46 -28.51 10.57 29.86
N ILE A 47 -28.45 10.19 28.58
CA ILE A 47 -27.63 10.87 27.58
C ILE A 47 -28.41 12.06 27.02
N HIS A 48 -27.87 13.26 27.21
CA HIS A 48 -28.55 14.51 26.86
C HIS A 48 -27.96 15.08 25.57
N VAL A 49 -28.48 14.63 24.42
CA VAL A 49 -28.01 15.07 23.09
C VAL A 49 -28.26 16.57 22.86
N SER A 50 -29.29 17.15 23.49
CA SER A 50 -29.59 18.58 23.39
C SER A 50 -28.44 19.47 23.88
N ARG A 51 -27.68 19.02 24.89
CA ARG A 51 -26.50 19.75 25.39
C ARG A 51 -25.46 20.01 24.32
N LEU A 52 -25.33 19.12 23.34
CA LEU A 52 -24.41 19.33 22.23
C LEU A 52 -24.81 20.55 21.38
N ALA A 53 -26.12 20.73 21.17
CA ALA A 53 -26.65 21.84 20.38
C ALA A 53 -26.74 23.13 21.18
N ASP A 54 -27.02 23.04 22.48
CA ASP A 54 -27.13 24.18 23.38
C ASP A 54 -25.73 24.75 23.69
N ASP A 55 -24.76 23.91 24.09
CA ASP A 55 -23.37 24.35 24.32
C ASP A 55 -22.73 24.92 23.05
N ALA A 56 -23.03 24.34 21.88
CA ALA A 56 -22.52 24.85 20.60
C ALA A 56 -23.06 26.24 20.24
N LYS A 57 -24.26 26.60 20.72
CA LYS A 57 -24.87 27.93 20.53
C LYS A 57 -24.36 28.93 21.56
N ASP A 58 -24.27 28.49 22.82
CA ASP A 58 -23.90 29.35 23.94
C ASP A 58 -22.40 29.65 23.96
N HIS A 59 -21.58 28.74 23.40
CA HIS A 59 -20.13 28.80 23.43
C HIS A 59 -19.48 28.57 22.04
N PRO A 60 -19.65 29.50 21.07
CA PRO A 60 -19.06 29.36 19.74
C PRO A 60 -17.52 29.29 19.76
N GLU A 61 -16.86 29.83 20.79
CA GLU A 61 -15.43 29.73 21.01
C GLU A 61 -14.95 28.30 21.24
N TRP A 62 -15.78 27.42 21.81
CA TRP A 62 -15.44 26.00 21.96
C TRP A 62 -15.44 25.27 20.63
N LEU A 63 -16.36 25.63 19.71
CA LEU A 63 -16.34 25.10 18.34
C LEU A 63 -15.06 25.52 17.60
N ALA A 64 -14.64 26.78 17.75
CA ALA A 64 -13.40 27.28 17.18
C ALA A 64 -12.18 26.55 17.79
N PHE A 65 -12.16 26.34 19.10
CA PHE A 65 -11.11 25.59 19.78
C PHE A 65 -11.07 24.12 19.35
N ALA A 66 -12.21 23.44 19.27
CA ALA A 66 -12.29 22.06 18.81
C ALA A 66 -11.82 21.92 17.35
N ALA A 67 -12.23 22.84 16.47
CA ALA A 67 -11.76 22.88 15.09
C ALA A 67 -10.23 23.12 15.03
N PHE A 68 -9.71 24.04 15.84
CA PHE A 68 -8.28 24.30 15.95
C PHE A 68 -7.52 23.08 16.49
N ALA A 69 -8.03 22.41 17.52
CA ALA A 69 -7.44 21.19 18.08
C ALA A 69 -7.42 20.07 17.04
N CYS A 70 -8.49 19.89 16.25
CA CYS A 70 -8.51 18.91 15.15
C CYS A 70 -7.46 19.22 14.08
N LEU A 71 -7.31 20.50 13.71
CA LEU A 71 -6.27 20.94 12.77
C LEU A 71 -4.86 20.71 13.33
N LEU A 72 -4.65 21.05 14.60
CA LEU A 72 -3.38 20.88 15.28
C LEU A 72 -3.00 19.40 15.39
N VAL A 73 -3.93 18.54 15.82
CA VAL A 73 -3.73 17.09 15.89
C VAL A 73 -3.47 16.51 14.49
N GLY A 74 -4.23 16.91 13.48
CA GLY A 74 -4.01 16.47 12.10
C GLY A 74 -2.63 16.87 11.57
N LEU A 75 -2.16 18.08 11.91
CA LEU A 75 -0.82 18.55 11.54
C LEU A 75 0.28 17.78 12.29
N LEU A 76 0.11 17.54 13.59
CA LEU A 76 1.06 16.80 14.43
C LEU A 76 1.14 15.31 14.06
N LEU A 77 0.05 14.72 13.55
CA LEU A 77 0.02 13.33 13.12
C LEU A 77 0.65 13.11 11.73
N ARG A 78 0.90 14.17 10.95
CA ARG A 78 1.48 14.08 9.61
C ARG A 78 2.78 13.26 9.54
N PRO A 79 3.84 13.54 10.35
CA PRO A 79 5.05 12.74 10.33
C PRO A 79 4.82 11.27 10.74
N PHE A 80 3.72 10.98 11.44
CA PHE A 80 3.37 9.63 11.89
C PHE A 80 2.48 8.87 10.89
N GLN A 81 2.05 9.47 9.78
CA GLN A 81 1.19 8.80 8.79
C GLN A 81 1.84 7.54 8.23
N VAL A 82 3.13 7.64 7.86
CA VAL A 82 3.93 6.49 7.42
C VAL A 82 3.97 5.41 8.51
N ALA A 83 4.17 5.78 9.77
CA ALA A 83 4.21 4.84 10.88
C ALA A 83 2.84 4.15 11.11
N LEU A 84 1.72 4.87 10.93
CA LEU A 84 0.38 4.29 11.02
C LEU A 84 0.13 3.27 9.91
N VAL A 85 0.57 3.58 8.69
CA VAL A 85 0.48 2.67 7.55
C VAL A 85 1.37 1.44 7.80
N GLN A 86 2.63 1.64 8.18
CA GLN A 86 3.56 0.55 8.52
C GLN A 86 3.04 -0.35 9.65
N MET A 87 2.37 0.22 10.65
CA MET A 87 1.70 -0.53 11.70
C MET A 87 0.58 -1.42 11.13
N LEU A 88 -0.22 -0.93 10.19
CA LEU A 88 -1.27 -1.71 9.53
C LEU A 88 -0.75 -2.69 8.47
N GLU A 89 0.40 -2.41 7.87
CA GLU A 89 1.14 -3.31 6.99
C GLU A 89 1.75 -4.47 7.77
N GLY A 90 2.14 -4.23 9.02
CA GLY A 90 2.66 -5.28 9.90
C GLY A 90 4.16 -5.20 10.17
N TYR A 91 4.78 -4.03 10.00
CA TYR A 91 6.17 -3.79 10.40
C TYR A 91 6.27 -3.66 11.93
N TRP A 92 6.08 -4.78 12.64
CA TRP A 92 6.02 -4.85 14.11
C TRP A 92 7.36 -5.21 14.77
N GLN A 93 8.47 -5.07 14.04
CA GLN A 93 9.79 -5.49 14.48
C GLN A 93 10.38 -4.52 15.52
N GLY A 94 11.15 -5.04 16.49
CA GLY A 94 11.91 -4.23 17.45
C GLY A 94 11.37 -4.18 18.89
N ARG A 95 10.26 -4.86 19.20
CA ARG A 95 9.75 -5.05 20.57
C ARG A 95 9.18 -6.46 20.76
N ALA A 96 9.47 -7.10 21.91
CA ALA A 96 9.17 -8.51 22.15
C ALA A 96 7.69 -8.91 21.99
N LEU A 97 6.74 -8.08 22.44
CA LEU A 97 5.30 -8.39 22.36
C LEU A 97 4.74 -8.25 20.93
N PRO A 98 4.93 -7.12 20.22
CA PRO A 98 4.54 -6.99 18.81
C PRO A 98 5.21 -8.04 17.91
N GLU A 99 6.45 -8.41 18.20
CA GLU A 99 7.19 -9.42 17.44
C GLU A 99 6.56 -10.82 17.58
N ALA A 100 6.23 -11.24 18.81
CA ALA A 100 5.55 -12.52 19.04
C ALA A 100 4.14 -12.54 18.40
N ALA A 101 3.39 -11.44 18.51
CA ALA A 101 2.10 -11.30 17.86
C ALA A 101 2.23 -11.35 16.33
N GLY A 102 3.27 -10.73 15.79
CA GLY A 102 3.63 -10.77 14.37
C GLY A 102 3.92 -12.19 13.90
N ALA A 103 4.78 -12.91 14.61
CA ALA A 103 5.11 -14.30 14.28
C ALA A 103 3.87 -15.21 14.26
N LEU A 104 2.99 -15.08 15.25
CA LEU A 104 1.73 -15.84 15.29
C LEU A 104 0.80 -15.47 14.13
N ALA A 105 0.69 -14.18 13.81
CA ALA A 105 -0.14 -13.71 12.71
C ALA A 105 0.42 -14.17 11.35
N THR A 106 1.73 -14.11 11.15
CA THR A 106 2.41 -14.64 9.96
C THR A 106 2.19 -16.15 9.82
N GLU A 107 2.32 -16.93 10.89
CA GLU A 107 2.03 -18.37 10.87
C GLU A 107 0.56 -18.66 10.52
N ARG A 108 -0.38 -17.85 11.04
CA ARG A 108 -1.79 -17.93 10.64
C ARG A 108 -1.96 -17.66 9.15
N HIS A 109 -1.27 -16.66 8.61
CA HIS A 109 -1.30 -16.34 7.19
C HIS A 109 -0.67 -17.44 6.34
N ARG A 110 0.43 -18.06 6.79
CA ARG A 110 1.07 -19.21 6.16
C ARG A 110 0.12 -20.40 6.04
N ARG A 111 -0.54 -20.78 7.13
CA ARG A 111 -1.57 -21.85 7.10
C ARG A 111 -2.72 -21.53 6.17
N ARG A 112 -3.15 -20.27 6.17
CA ARG A 112 -4.24 -19.78 5.33
C ARG A 112 -3.87 -19.80 3.84
N LEU A 113 -2.64 -19.42 3.50
CA LEU A 113 -2.10 -19.51 2.14
C LEU A 113 -1.98 -20.97 1.71
N HIS A 114 -1.32 -21.82 2.48
CA HIS A 114 -1.19 -23.25 2.19
C HIS A 114 -2.55 -23.91 1.92
N THR A 115 -3.54 -23.63 2.77
CA THR A 115 -4.92 -24.13 2.57
C THR A 115 -5.52 -23.62 1.27
N ALA A 116 -5.31 -22.35 0.93
CA ALA A 116 -5.80 -21.76 -0.31
C ALA A 116 -5.11 -22.39 -1.54
N GLU A 117 -3.80 -22.62 -1.49
CA GLU A 117 -3.05 -23.27 -2.57
C GLU A 117 -3.48 -24.72 -2.82
N VAL A 118 -3.72 -25.48 -1.74
CA VAL A 118 -4.27 -26.83 -1.88
C VAL A 118 -5.64 -26.76 -2.56
N VAL A 119 -6.51 -25.86 -2.09
CA VAL A 119 -7.87 -25.70 -2.64
C VAL A 119 -7.87 -25.20 -4.08
N SER A 120 -6.97 -24.29 -4.48
CA SER A 120 -6.87 -23.79 -5.85
C SER A 120 -6.37 -24.87 -6.82
N ARG A 121 -5.45 -25.74 -6.37
CA ARG A 121 -4.91 -26.85 -7.18
C ARG A 121 -5.87 -28.03 -7.29
N LEU A 122 -6.83 -28.17 -6.37
CA LEU A 122 -7.82 -29.25 -6.42
C LEU A 122 -8.74 -29.09 -7.64
N ARG A 123 -8.40 -29.81 -8.72
CA ARG A 123 -9.32 -30.05 -9.83
C ARG A 123 -10.39 -31.02 -9.37
N VAL A 124 -11.63 -30.56 -9.24
CA VAL A 124 -12.78 -31.44 -8.96
C VAL A 124 -13.08 -32.28 -10.21
N LEU A 125 -12.52 -33.49 -10.26
CA LEU A 125 -12.85 -34.50 -11.25
C LEU A 125 -14.18 -35.17 -10.87
N ASP A 126 -15.29 -34.46 -11.08
CA ASP A 126 -16.64 -34.96 -10.81
C ASP A 126 -17.15 -35.79 -11.99
N ARG A 127 -17.15 -37.12 -11.85
CA ARG A 127 -17.79 -38.04 -12.80
C ARG A 127 -19.32 -37.92 -12.68
N PRO A 128 -20.05 -37.73 -13.80
CA PRO A 128 -21.50 -37.70 -13.74
C PRO A 128 -22.04 -39.07 -13.31
N GLY A 129 -23.03 -39.06 -12.41
CA GLY A 129 -23.85 -40.24 -12.15
C GLY A 129 -24.60 -40.63 -13.41
N THR A 130 -24.93 -41.92 -13.56
CA THR A 130 -25.62 -42.45 -14.75
C THR A 130 -27.11 -42.08 -14.77
N LYS A 131 -27.67 -41.56 -13.67
CA LYS A 131 -29.09 -41.22 -13.56
C LYS A 131 -29.34 -39.74 -13.80
N PHE A 132 -30.42 -39.42 -14.53
CA PHE A 132 -30.87 -38.05 -14.78
C PHE A 132 -31.18 -37.28 -13.48
N THR A 133 -31.63 -37.97 -12.43
CA THR A 133 -31.88 -37.39 -11.10
C THR A 133 -30.61 -36.81 -10.44
N ASP A 134 -29.44 -37.26 -10.85
CA ASP A 134 -28.15 -36.83 -10.28
C ASP A 134 -27.64 -35.51 -10.89
N VAL A 135 -28.25 -35.04 -11.98
CA VAL A 135 -27.83 -33.84 -12.71
C VAL A 135 -27.94 -32.58 -11.85
N VAL A 136 -29.06 -32.38 -11.14
CA VAL A 136 -29.28 -31.18 -10.31
C VAL A 136 -28.35 -31.15 -9.08
N PRO A 137 -28.22 -32.23 -8.28
CA PRO A 137 -27.24 -32.29 -7.19
C PRO A 137 -25.80 -32.10 -7.68
N LEU A 138 -25.42 -32.70 -8.81
CA LEU A 138 -24.10 -32.53 -9.41
C LEU A 138 -23.83 -31.08 -9.81
N ALA A 139 -24.78 -30.42 -10.47
CA ALA A 139 -24.66 -29.01 -10.84
C ALA A 139 -24.49 -28.09 -9.60
N ARG A 140 -25.21 -28.36 -8.51
CA ARG A 140 -25.06 -27.64 -7.24
C ARG A 140 -23.67 -27.86 -6.63
N ARG A 141 -23.17 -29.10 -6.62
CA ARG A 141 -21.81 -29.43 -6.15
C ARG A 141 -20.73 -28.72 -6.97
N ARG A 142 -20.81 -28.78 -8.30
CA ARG A 142 -19.89 -28.06 -9.21
C ARG A 142 -19.89 -26.56 -8.99
N ARG A 143 -21.06 -25.93 -8.84
CA ARG A 143 -21.17 -24.49 -8.54
C ARG A 143 -20.54 -24.15 -7.20
N ARG A 144 -20.74 -24.98 -6.16
CA ARG A 144 -20.12 -24.78 -4.84
C ARG A 144 -18.60 -24.93 -4.91
N ALA A 145 -18.10 -25.96 -5.58
CA ALA A 145 -16.68 -26.18 -5.80
C ALA A 145 -16.02 -25.01 -6.55
N ALA A 146 -16.64 -24.56 -7.65
CA ALA A 146 -16.14 -23.43 -8.43
C ALA A 146 -16.07 -22.13 -7.61
N ARG A 147 -17.06 -21.87 -6.74
CA ARG A 147 -17.03 -20.70 -5.82
C ARG A 147 -15.91 -20.80 -4.79
N ILE A 148 -15.66 -22.00 -4.27
CA ILE A 148 -14.60 -22.25 -3.29
C ILE A 148 -13.22 -22.08 -3.95
N ALA A 149 -13.01 -22.69 -5.12
CA ALA A 149 -11.79 -22.54 -5.91
C ALA A 149 -11.53 -21.09 -6.28
N ALA A 150 -12.51 -20.38 -6.85
CA ALA A 150 -12.36 -18.97 -7.19
C ALA A 150 -12.05 -18.06 -5.98
N ARG A 151 -12.54 -18.41 -4.78
CA ARG A 151 -12.19 -17.70 -3.54
C ARG A 151 -10.77 -18.00 -3.11
N ALA A 152 -10.30 -19.23 -3.28
CA ALA A 152 -8.93 -19.64 -3.00
C ALA A 152 -7.95 -18.96 -3.97
N ASP A 153 -8.24 -18.95 -5.28
CA ASP A 153 -7.44 -18.27 -6.30
C ASP A 153 -7.26 -16.78 -5.97
N ARG A 154 -8.36 -16.09 -5.66
CA ARG A 154 -8.33 -14.67 -5.24
C ARG A 154 -7.55 -14.43 -3.95
N LEU A 155 -7.43 -15.44 -3.11
CA LEU A 155 -6.70 -15.36 -1.85
C LEU A 155 -5.20 -15.59 -2.07
N VAL A 156 -4.82 -16.53 -2.92
CA VAL A 156 -3.42 -16.79 -3.29
C VAL A 156 -2.80 -15.55 -3.93
N LEU A 157 -3.51 -14.88 -4.83
CA LEU A 157 -3.07 -13.64 -5.50
C LEU A 157 -2.88 -12.40 -4.58
N ARG A 158 -3.06 -12.56 -3.27
CA ARG A 158 -2.87 -11.49 -2.27
C ARG A 158 -1.64 -11.72 -1.40
N TYR A 159 -0.92 -12.81 -1.61
CA TYR A 159 0.24 -13.17 -0.82
C TYR A 159 1.49 -13.15 -1.69
N PRO A 160 2.64 -12.74 -1.10
CA PRO A 160 3.94 -12.84 -1.72
C PRO A 160 4.21 -14.24 -2.27
N THR A 161 4.62 -14.35 -3.52
CA THR A 161 4.94 -15.63 -4.16
C THR A 161 6.43 -16.01 -4.03
N GLY A 162 6.73 -16.95 -3.12
CA GLY A 162 8.01 -17.70 -3.05
C GLY A 162 9.25 -16.91 -2.61
N PRO A 163 10.37 -17.60 -2.29
CA PRO A 163 11.59 -16.95 -1.82
C PRO A 163 12.21 -16.12 -2.94
N HIS A 164 12.27 -14.80 -2.76
CA HIS A 164 13.06 -13.93 -3.61
C HIS A 164 14.53 -14.09 -3.20
N PRO A 165 15.47 -14.40 -4.10
CA PRO A 165 16.87 -14.23 -3.81
C PRO A 165 17.12 -12.72 -3.76
N VAL A 166 16.99 -12.13 -2.58
CA VAL A 166 17.53 -10.81 -2.31
C VAL A 166 19.04 -11.01 -2.18
N PRO A 167 19.89 -10.33 -2.97
CA PRO A 167 21.30 -10.27 -2.65
C PRO A 167 21.40 -9.72 -1.22
N HIS A 168 21.97 -10.49 -0.28
CA HIS A 168 22.10 -10.19 1.15
C HIS A 168 20.93 -10.54 2.10
N ALA A 169 19.92 -11.30 1.67
CA ALA A 169 18.97 -11.87 2.63
C ALA A 169 19.66 -12.93 3.52
N ASN A 170 19.70 -12.71 4.83
CA ASN A 170 20.06 -13.76 5.79
C ASN A 170 19.14 -14.97 5.60
N ASP A 171 19.66 -16.18 5.79
CA ASP A 171 18.99 -17.47 5.52
C ASP A 171 17.64 -17.68 6.27
N GLY A 172 17.29 -16.77 7.20
CA GLY A 172 16.01 -16.70 7.91
C GLY A 172 14.90 -15.90 7.20
N ASP A 173 15.19 -15.18 6.12
CA ASP A 173 14.27 -14.29 5.37
C ASP A 173 13.55 -15.00 4.20
N ARG A 174 13.47 -16.33 4.24
CA ARG A 174 12.87 -17.16 3.18
C ARG A 174 11.36 -16.99 3.04
N ASP A 175 10.72 -16.36 4.03
CA ASP A 175 9.29 -16.14 4.04
C ASP A 175 8.95 -14.65 4.08
N ARG A 176 8.58 -14.10 2.92
CA ARG A 176 8.19 -12.70 2.75
C ARG A 176 6.77 -12.40 3.26
N LEU A 177 6.10 -13.38 3.87
CA LEU A 177 4.78 -13.20 4.48
C LEU A 177 4.80 -12.17 5.61
N MET A 178 3.85 -11.25 5.53
CA MET A 178 3.61 -10.21 6.54
C MET A 178 2.49 -10.63 7.52
N PRO A 179 2.45 -10.06 8.74
CA PRO A 179 1.45 -10.44 9.74
C PRO A 179 0.04 -9.90 9.43
N THR A 180 -0.11 -9.01 8.45
CA THR A 180 -1.42 -8.49 8.04
C THR A 180 -1.72 -8.74 6.56
N MET A 181 -3.00 -8.79 6.20
CA MET A 181 -3.41 -8.95 4.80
C MET A 181 -3.05 -7.71 3.96
N LEU A 182 -3.11 -6.51 4.53
CA LEU A 182 -2.71 -5.28 3.84
C LEU A 182 -1.22 -5.35 3.44
N GLY A 183 -0.35 -5.70 4.39
CA GLY A 183 1.08 -5.84 4.11
C GLY A 183 1.36 -6.92 3.08
N ASN A 184 0.70 -8.09 3.18
CA ASN A 184 0.85 -9.15 2.17
C ASN A 184 0.45 -8.68 0.75
N ILE A 185 -0.62 -7.88 0.61
CA ILE A 185 -1.04 -7.34 -0.69
C ILE A 185 -0.01 -6.36 -1.25
N LEU A 186 0.49 -5.44 -0.40
CA LEU A 186 1.48 -4.45 -0.82
C LEU A 186 2.83 -5.08 -1.13
N ARG A 187 3.26 -6.06 -0.32
CA ARG A 187 4.49 -6.82 -0.56
C ARG A 187 4.40 -7.62 -1.85
N GLU A 188 3.29 -8.33 -2.09
CA GLU A 188 3.09 -9.01 -3.38
C GLU A 188 3.04 -8.01 -4.55
N ALA A 189 2.53 -6.81 -4.33
CA ALA A 189 2.56 -5.77 -5.35
C ALA A 189 3.97 -5.31 -5.68
N GLU A 190 4.82 -5.11 -4.67
CA GLU A 190 6.25 -4.80 -4.85
C GLU A 190 6.98 -5.92 -5.58
N ASP A 191 6.73 -7.16 -5.15
CA ASP A 191 7.43 -8.35 -5.63
C ASP A 191 7.06 -8.71 -7.06
N GLU A 192 5.80 -8.53 -7.46
CA GLU A 192 5.33 -8.86 -8.81
C GLU A 192 5.58 -7.73 -9.81
N SER A 193 5.63 -6.48 -9.35
CA SER A 193 5.81 -5.32 -10.23
C SER A 193 7.23 -5.27 -10.76
N GLY A 194 7.40 -5.48 -12.06
CA GLY A 194 8.70 -5.50 -12.73
C GLY A 194 9.35 -6.89 -12.81
N ARG A 195 8.92 -7.85 -11.98
CA ARG A 195 9.49 -9.22 -11.93
C ARG A 195 9.49 -9.93 -13.28
N ARG A 196 8.42 -9.75 -14.05
CA ARG A 196 8.28 -10.31 -15.41
C ARG A 196 9.37 -9.84 -16.38
N TYR A 197 10.02 -8.72 -16.05
CA TYR A 197 11.07 -8.08 -16.83
C TYR A 197 12.44 -8.17 -16.15
N GLY A 198 12.59 -8.91 -15.04
CA GLY A 198 13.85 -8.97 -14.28
C GLY A 198 14.17 -7.70 -13.48
N LEU A 199 13.18 -6.83 -13.23
CA LEU A 199 13.32 -5.60 -12.46
C LEU A 199 12.71 -5.77 -11.06
N ASP A 200 13.47 -5.43 -10.02
CA ASP A 200 12.98 -5.37 -8.64
C ASP A 200 12.51 -3.94 -8.30
N LEU A 201 11.21 -3.79 -7.96
CA LEU A 201 10.62 -2.47 -7.75
C LEU A 201 11.34 -1.65 -6.66
N PRO A 202 11.54 -2.14 -5.42
CA PRO A 202 12.24 -1.37 -4.40
C PRO A 202 13.58 -0.83 -4.89
N THR A 203 14.35 -1.63 -5.60
CA THR A 203 15.68 -1.28 -6.11
C THR A 203 15.67 -0.23 -7.23
N VAL A 204 14.74 -0.34 -8.18
CA VAL A 204 14.75 0.53 -9.39
C VAL A 204 13.77 1.71 -9.33
N SER A 205 12.89 1.75 -8.32
CA SER A 205 11.82 2.74 -8.14
C SER A 205 12.25 4.20 -8.33
N HIS A 206 13.36 4.62 -7.72
CA HIS A 206 13.88 5.98 -7.79
C HIS A 206 14.38 6.38 -9.20
N ARG A 207 14.74 5.42 -10.04
CA ARG A 207 15.19 5.64 -11.42
C ARG A 207 14.03 5.58 -12.41
N LEU A 208 13.02 4.76 -12.11
CA LEU A 208 11.81 4.64 -12.91
C LEU A 208 10.87 5.83 -12.71
N SER A 209 10.72 6.32 -11.47
CA SER A 209 9.76 7.38 -11.10
C SER A 209 9.86 8.66 -11.94
N PRO A 210 11.06 9.19 -12.27
CA PRO A 210 11.19 10.37 -13.13
C PRO A 210 10.71 10.15 -14.58
N GLN A 211 10.61 8.88 -15.02
CA GLN A 211 10.23 8.51 -16.39
C GLN A 211 8.73 8.30 -16.57
N LEU A 212 7.98 8.26 -15.46
CA LEU A 212 6.55 8.02 -15.49
C LEU A 212 5.81 9.19 -16.13
N SER A 213 4.80 8.87 -16.94
CA SER A 213 3.92 9.90 -17.50
C SER A 213 3.21 10.70 -16.38
N PRO A 214 2.92 12.01 -16.60
CA PRO A 214 2.24 12.82 -15.58
C PRO A 214 0.89 12.26 -15.13
N SER A 215 0.16 11.62 -16.05
CA SER A 215 -1.12 10.95 -15.78
C SER A 215 -0.94 9.79 -14.79
N LEU A 216 0.03 8.92 -15.04
CA LEU A 216 0.30 7.76 -14.18
C LEU A 216 0.84 8.19 -12.81
N THR A 217 1.76 9.15 -12.77
CA THR A 217 2.25 9.74 -11.51
C THR A 217 1.12 10.33 -10.68
N THR A 218 0.17 11.01 -11.31
CA THR A 218 -1.01 11.56 -10.62
C THR A 218 -1.90 10.44 -10.07
N ALA A 219 -2.17 9.40 -10.86
CA ALA A 219 -2.98 8.26 -10.43
C ALA A 219 -2.34 7.48 -9.28
N ILE A 220 -1.01 7.27 -9.32
CA ILE A 220 -0.26 6.61 -8.24
C ILE A 220 -0.36 7.42 -6.96
N ASN A 221 -0.09 8.73 -7.02
CA ASN A 221 -0.17 9.62 -5.86
C ASN A 221 -1.59 9.66 -5.27
N GLN A 222 -2.63 9.67 -6.11
CA GLN A 222 -4.01 9.60 -5.64
C GLN A 222 -4.32 8.28 -4.92
N GLN A 223 -3.81 7.14 -5.39
CA GLN A 223 -3.99 5.86 -4.69
C GLN A 223 -3.26 5.85 -3.34
N LEU A 224 -2.06 6.43 -3.27
CA LEU A 224 -1.32 6.56 -2.00
C LEU A 224 -2.07 7.47 -1.02
N ASP A 225 -2.56 8.64 -1.45
CA ASP A 225 -3.38 9.53 -0.62
C ASP A 225 -4.63 8.81 -0.06
N LEU A 226 -5.29 8.00 -0.90
CA LEU A 226 -6.46 7.20 -0.48
C LEU A 226 -6.08 6.08 0.48
N LEU A 227 -4.92 5.44 0.28
CA LEU A 227 -4.40 4.39 1.15
C LEU A 227 -4.13 4.97 2.54
N ASP A 228 -3.39 6.08 2.61
CA ASP A 228 -3.08 6.80 3.85
C ASP A 228 -4.36 7.20 4.60
N THR A 229 -5.32 7.77 3.87
CA THR A 229 -6.61 8.19 4.46
C THR A 229 -7.37 7.00 5.04
N THR A 230 -7.51 5.90 4.29
CA THR A 230 -8.27 4.73 4.73
C THR A 230 -7.60 3.99 5.89
N CYS A 231 -6.26 3.94 5.90
CA CYS A 231 -5.47 3.48 7.03
C CYS A 231 -5.68 4.36 8.27
N ALA A 232 -5.57 5.68 8.13
CA ALA A 232 -5.78 6.63 9.22
C ALA A 232 -7.20 6.53 9.80
N LEU A 233 -8.23 6.47 8.95
CA LEU A 233 -9.62 6.26 9.38
C LEU A 233 -9.79 4.93 10.12
N SER A 234 -9.17 3.85 9.64
CA SER A 234 -9.20 2.54 10.31
C SER A 234 -8.66 2.63 11.73
N VAL A 235 -7.53 3.30 11.92
CA VAL A 235 -6.93 3.50 13.25
C VAL A 235 -7.81 4.40 14.11
N CYS A 236 -8.25 5.55 13.59
CA CYS A 236 -9.11 6.48 14.31
C CYS A 236 -10.42 5.83 14.77
N PHE A 237 -11.08 5.04 13.93
CA PHE A 237 -12.28 4.29 14.35
C PHE A 237 -11.96 3.18 15.35
N GLY A 238 -10.78 2.56 15.28
CA GLY A 238 -10.30 1.62 16.29
C GLY A 238 -10.10 2.30 17.65
N LEU A 239 -9.49 3.49 17.67
CA LEU A 239 -9.34 4.30 18.88
C LEU A 239 -10.69 4.79 19.41
N ALA A 240 -11.62 5.18 18.52
CA ALA A 240 -12.98 5.55 18.89
C ALA A 240 -13.73 4.35 19.50
N THR A 241 -13.52 3.15 18.99
CA THR A 241 -14.05 1.91 19.58
C THR A 241 -13.55 1.76 21.01
N LEU A 242 -12.23 1.89 21.22
CA LEU A 242 -11.61 1.81 22.54
C LEU A 242 -12.19 2.85 23.51
N ALA A 243 -12.30 4.10 23.09
CA ALA A 243 -12.92 5.17 23.87
C ALA A 243 -14.40 4.87 24.21
N GLY A 244 -15.13 4.27 23.28
CA GLY A 244 -16.52 3.87 23.46
C GLY A 244 -16.73 2.60 24.29
N THR A 245 -15.68 1.80 24.56
CA THR A 245 -15.84 0.50 25.26
C THR A 245 -16.56 0.57 26.62
N PRO A 246 -16.41 1.61 27.47
CA PRO A 246 -17.15 1.68 28.73
C PRO A 246 -18.68 1.73 28.54
N LEU A 247 -19.16 2.21 27.38
CA LEU A 247 -20.59 2.29 27.09
C LEU A 247 -21.23 0.91 26.90
N VAL A 248 -20.45 -0.16 26.64
CA VAL A 248 -20.99 -1.52 26.51
C VAL A 248 -21.71 -1.95 27.79
N GLY A 249 -21.21 -1.53 28.96
CA GLY A 249 -21.81 -1.84 30.26
C GLY A 249 -23.15 -1.15 30.53
N ARG A 250 -23.56 -0.17 29.72
CA ARG A 250 -24.82 0.57 29.91
C ARG A 250 -26.06 -0.23 29.54
N LEU A 251 -25.92 -1.22 28.65
CA LEU A 251 -27.02 -2.07 28.14
C LEU A 251 -28.20 -1.27 27.54
N ASP A 252 -27.96 -0.04 27.09
CA ASP A 252 -28.92 0.82 26.38
C ASP A 252 -28.52 0.96 24.90
N ALA A 253 -29.26 1.76 24.12
CA ALA A 253 -28.95 1.99 22.70
C ALA A 253 -27.53 2.52 22.44
N TRP A 254 -26.92 3.19 23.41
CA TRP A 254 -25.57 3.76 23.30
C TRP A 254 -24.46 2.72 23.48
N SER A 255 -24.79 1.53 24.01
CA SER A 255 -23.90 0.37 23.97
C SER A 255 -23.53 -0.07 22.54
N LEU A 256 -24.32 0.35 21.53
CA LEU A 256 -24.03 0.10 20.12
C LEU A 256 -22.96 1.04 19.54
N ALA A 257 -22.66 2.17 20.17
CA ALA A 257 -21.68 3.14 19.67
C ALA A 257 -20.27 2.53 19.44
N PRO A 258 -19.67 1.77 20.39
CA PRO A 258 -18.42 1.05 20.14
C PRO A 258 -18.55 -0.04 19.05
N VAL A 259 -19.73 -0.67 18.91
CA VAL A 259 -19.96 -1.66 17.84
C VAL A 259 -19.95 -0.99 16.47
N VAL A 260 -20.62 0.17 16.33
CA VAL A 260 -20.65 0.94 15.09
C VAL A 260 -19.25 1.41 14.69
N THR A 261 -18.48 1.97 15.63
CA THR A 261 -17.11 2.40 15.37
C THR A 261 -16.19 1.22 15.04
N ALA A 262 -16.37 0.05 15.66
CA ALA A 262 -15.64 -1.16 15.30
C ALA A 262 -15.93 -1.62 13.86
N LEU A 263 -17.21 -1.59 13.46
CA LEU A 263 -17.62 -1.92 12.09
C LEU A 263 -17.04 -0.92 11.06
N LEU A 264 -17.00 0.37 11.40
CA LEU A 264 -16.39 1.40 10.56
C LEU A 264 -14.87 1.21 10.45
N SER A 265 -14.19 0.83 11.53
CA SER A 265 -12.76 0.47 11.50
C SER A 265 -12.50 -0.71 10.55
N ILE A 266 -13.28 -1.78 10.67
CA ILE A 266 -13.19 -2.94 9.77
C ILE A 266 -13.49 -2.55 8.31
N ALA A 267 -14.51 -1.71 8.08
CA ALA A 267 -14.86 -1.24 6.74
C ALA A 267 -13.72 -0.39 6.13
N ALA A 268 -13.12 0.51 6.90
CA ALA A 268 -11.98 1.33 6.49
C ALA A 268 -10.75 0.46 6.16
N TYR A 269 -10.41 -0.52 7.00
CA TYR A 269 -9.33 -1.47 6.72
C TYR A 269 -9.57 -2.25 5.43
N ARG A 270 -10.81 -2.70 5.19
CA ARG A 270 -11.17 -3.40 3.94
C ARG A 270 -11.10 -2.46 2.73
N GLY A 271 -11.41 -1.18 2.91
CA GLY A 271 -11.18 -0.12 1.94
C GLY A 271 -9.69 0.00 1.58
N ALA A 272 -8.81 0.07 2.59
CA ALA A 272 -7.36 0.11 2.39
C ALA A 272 -6.85 -1.08 1.58
N MET A 273 -7.31 -2.30 1.87
CA MET A 273 -6.94 -3.48 1.07
C MET A 273 -7.38 -3.37 -0.41
N GLN A 274 -8.55 -2.77 -0.67
CA GLN A 274 -9.06 -2.58 -2.03
C GLN A 274 -8.23 -1.53 -2.78
N VAL A 275 -7.87 -0.43 -2.11
CA VAL A 275 -6.98 0.61 -2.64
C VAL A 275 -5.60 0.02 -2.95
N ALA A 276 -5.01 -0.75 -2.03
CA ALA A 276 -3.73 -1.44 -2.24
C ALA A 276 -3.75 -2.36 -3.47
N THR A 277 -4.89 -3.05 -3.71
CA THR A 277 -5.05 -3.89 -4.92
C THR A 277 -5.08 -3.05 -6.21
N GLY A 278 -5.66 -1.85 -6.18
CA GLY A 278 -5.64 -0.91 -7.29
C GLY A 278 -4.24 -0.32 -7.53
N HIS A 279 -3.54 0.04 -6.45
CA HIS A 279 -2.17 0.52 -6.48
C HIS A 279 -1.23 -0.49 -7.17
N ARG A 280 -1.36 -1.79 -6.87
CA ARG A 280 -0.65 -2.88 -7.55
C ARG A 280 -0.78 -2.82 -9.08
N GLN A 281 -1.97 -2.53 -9.60
CA GLN A 281 -2.19 -2.46 -11.05
C GLN A 281 -1.47 -1.26 -11.67
N LEU A 282 -1.41 -0.12 -10.96
CA LEU A 282 -0.66 1.05 -11.43
C LEU A 282 0.85 0.82 -11.41
N LEU A 283 1.37 0.12 -10.40
CA LEU A 283 2.78 -0.27 -10.36
C LEU A 283 3.14 -1.22 -11.51
N ALA A 284 2.30 -2.22 -11.79
CA ALA A 284 2.50 -3.07 -12.95
C ALA A 284 2.50 -2.26 -14.26
N ALA A 285 1.51 -1.37 -14.44
CA ALA A 285 1.43 -0.51 -15.62
C ALA A 285 2.65 0.42 -15.77
N ALA A 286 3.24 0.88 -14.67
CA ALA A 286 4.47 1.68 -14.70
C ALA A 286 5.62 0.92 -15.36
N PHE A 287 5.81 -0.36 -15.04
CA PHE A 287 6.81 -1.19 -15.70
C PHE A 287 6.41 -1.57 -17.13
N ASP A 288 5.15 -1.93 -17.35
CA ASP A 288 4.65 -2.34 -18.66
C ASP A 288 4.83 -1.24 -19.71
N LEU A 289 4.77 0.04 -19.30
CA LEU A 289 4.86 1.19 -20.20
C LEU A 289 6.22 1.90 -20.19
N HIS A 290 6.83 2.10 -19.02
CA HIS A 290 7.95 3.04 -18.87
C HIS A 290 9.32 2.38 -18.61
N ARG A 291 9.42 1.05 -18.60
CA ARG A 291 10.71 0.38 -18.39
C ARG A 291 11.76 0.71 -19.45
N PHE A 292 11.35 0.88 -20.71
CA PHE A 292 12.27 1.26 -21.79
C PHE A 292 12.66 2.74 -21.76
N ASP A 293 11.78 3.61 -21.25
CA ASP A 293 12.12 5.02 -21.02
C ASP A 293 13.25 5.13 -19.98
N MET A 294 13.20 4.30 -18.92
CA MET A 294 14.27 4.20 -17.94
C MET A 294 15.59 3.70 -18.56
N LEU A 295 15.56 2.64 -19.38
CA LEU A 295 16.78 2.16 -20.04
C LEU A 295 17.38 3.23 -20.97
N THR A 296 16.52 3.97 -21.68
CA THR A 296 16.94 5.06 -22.56
C THR A 296 17.58 6.21 -21.78
N ALA A 297 16.99 6.60 -20.65
CA ALA A 297 17.53 7.65 -19.77
C ALA A 297 18.89 7.25 -19.14
N LEU A 298 19.13 5.95 -18.97
CA LEU A 298 20.42 5.39 -18.53
C LEU A 298 21.44 5.26 -19.69
N HIS A 299 21.08 5.71 -20.91
CA HIS A 299 21.86 5.53 -22.13
C HIS A 299 22.18 4.07 -22.45
N LEU A 300 21.28 3.14 -22.12
CA LEU A 300 21.46 1.73 -22.43
C LEU A 300 20.80 1.42 -23.77
N LYS A 301 21.43 0.56 -24.57
CA LYS A 301 20.77 0.00 -25.75
C LYS A 301 19.52 -0.78 -25.28
N PRO A 302 18.33 -0.53 -25.85
CA PRO A 302 17.16 -1.36 -25.60
C PRO A 302 17.42 -2.81 -26.07
N PRO A 303 16.97 -3.82 -25.30
CA PRO A 303 17.12 -5.22 -25.67
C PRO A 303 16.28 -5.58 -26.90
N ASP A 304 16.77 -6.48 -27.73
CA ASP A 304 16.10 -6.90 -28.97
C ASP A 304 15.15 -8.09 -28.74
N THR A 305 15.33 -8.83 -27.63
CA THR A 305 14.51 -9.99 -27.26
C THR A 305 14.06 -9.97 -25.80
N PRO A 306 12.95 -10.65 -25.43
CA PRO A 306 12.51 -10.74 -24.04
C PRO A 306 13.51 -11.44 -23.10
N GLU A 307 14.31 -12.38 -23.62
CA GLU A 307 15.34 -13.08 -22.84
C GLU A 307 16.50 -12.15 -22.51
N GLU A 308 17.00 -11.41 -23.50
CA GLU A 308 18.02 -10.37 -23.32
C GLU A 308 17.53 -9.27 -22.38
N GLU A 309 16.26 -8.85 -22.52
CA GLU A 309 15.63 -7.89 -21.62
C GLU A 309 15.70 -8.36 -20.17
N HIS A 310 15.25 -9.59 -19.91
CA HIS A 310 15.25 -10.14 -18.57
C HIS A 310 16.67 -10.26 -18.01
N GLU A 311 17.65 -10.71 -18.80
CA GLU A 311 19.04 -10.82 -18.37
C GLU A 311 19.66 -9.44 -18.05
N GLN A 312 19.52 -8.47 -18.96
CA GLN A 312 20.05 -7.12 -18.80
C GLN A 312 19.43 -6.43 -17.57
N ASN A 313 18.12 -6.52 -17.41
CA ASN A 313 17.42 -5.94 -16.26
C ASN A 313 17.79 -6.64 -14.94
N THR A 314 18.03 -7.95 -14.96
CA THR A 314 18.51 -8.68 -13.78
C THR A 314 19.91 -8.20 -13.37
N LYS A 315 20.81 -7.94 -14.34
CA LYS A 315 22.13 -7.33 -14.07
C LYS A 315 21.99 -5.94 -13.50
N LEU A 316 21.11 -5.10 -14.08
CA LEU A 316 20.84 -3.74 -13.56
C LEU A 316 20.29 -3.77 -12.14
N THR A 317 19.35 -4.65 -11.84
CA THR A 317 18.81 -4.84 -10.49
C THR A 317 19.92 -5.20 -9.50
N ARG A 318 20.78 -6.18 -9.84
CA ARG A 318 21.92 -6.53 -8.99
C ARG A 318 22.90 -5.37 -8.80
N PHE A 319 23.23 -4.68 -9.88
CA PHE A 319 24.13 -3.52 -9.86
C PHE A 319 23.59 -2.40 -8.95
N PHE A 320 22.29 -2.10 -9.01
CA PHE A 320 21.69 -1.07 -8.19
C PHE A 320 21.47 -1.47 -6.73
N ALA A 321 21.33 -2.77 -6.44
CA ALA A 321 21.18 -3.27 -5.08
C ALA A 321 22.51 -3.24 -4.29
N SER A 322 23.66 -3.32 -4.97
CA SER A 322 24.98 -3.35 -4.33
C SER A 322 25.66 -1.98 -4.37
N PRO A 323 25.95 -1.35 -3.22
CA PRO A 323 26.68 -0.08 -3.16
C PRO A 323 28.13 -0.17 -3.66
N GLU A 324 28.73 -1.37 -3.63
CA GLU A 324 30.13 -1.62 -4.01
C GLU A 324 30.27 -2.04 -5.48
N ALA A 325 29.17 -2.24 -6.19
CA ALA A 325 29.18 -2.69 -7.57
C ALA A 325 29.87 -1.68 -8.49
N LEU A 326 30.73 -2.19 -9.37
CA LEU A 326 31.48 -1.40 -10.33
C LEU A 326 30.93 -1.66 -11.72
N ALA A 327 30.57 -0.59 -12.44
CA ALA A 327 29.96 -0.71 -13.77
C ALA A 327 30.82 -1.56 -14.75
N LYS A 328 32.16 -1.46 -14.66
CA LYS A 328 33.10 -2.26 -15.47
C LYS A 328 33.04 -3.78 -15.22
N GLU A 329 32.55 -4.20 -14.06
CA GLU A 329 32.51 -5.60 -13.63
C GLU A 329 31.07 -6.13 -13.66
N ASP A 330 30.13 -5.40 -13.09
CA ASP A 330 28.74 -5.84 -12.92
C ASP A 330 27.84 -5.60 -14.14
N LEU A 331 28.22 -4.66 -15.02
CA LEU A 331 27.50 -4.37 -16.28
C LEU A 331 28.27 -4.86 -17.51
N LEU A 332 29.11 -5.89 -17.36
CA LEU A 332 29.81 -6.53 -18.48
C LEU A 332 28.82 -6.99 -19.56
N GLY A 333 29.09 -6.58 -20.80
CA GLY A 333 28.27 -6.87 -21.96
C GLY A 333 27.07 -5.92 -22.16
N VAL A 334 26.80 -5.01 -21.22
CA VAL A 334 25.78 -3.97 -21.40
C VAL A 334 26.35 -2.87 -22.31
N VAL A 335 25.66 -2.59 -23.42
CA VAL A 335 26.11 -1.62 -24.41
C VAL A 335 25.44 -0.27 -24.17
N TYR A 336 26.26 0.78 -24.08
CA TYR A 336 25.76 2.15 -24.03
C TYR A 336 25.37 2.63 -25.44
N LYS A 337 24.23 3.31 -25.53
CA LYS A 337 23.79 4.04 -26.71
C LYS A 337 24.00 5.53 -26.47
N HIS A 338 24.96 6.11 -27.16
CA HIS A 338 25.17 7.54 -27.19
C HIS A 338 24.32 8.19 -28.28
N PRO A 339 23.88 9.45 -28.12
CA PRO A 339 23.27 10.20 -29.20
C PRO A 339 24.22 10.26 -30.39
N ASP A 340 23.67 10.16 -31.60
CA ASP A 340 24.46 10.27 -32.82
C ASP A 340 25.23 11.60 -32.81
N PRO A 341 26.52 11.62 -33.22
CA PRO A 341 27.26 12.85 -33.33
C PRO A 341 26.49 13.80 -34.25
N ALA A 342 26.21 15.01 -33.75
CA ALA A 342 25.48 16.01 -34.50
C ALA A 342 26.10 16.17 -35.91
N PRO A 343 25.30 16.22 -36.98
CA PRO A 343 25.83 16.37 -38.33
C PRO A 343 26.53 17.74 -38.43
N GLY A 344 27.86 17.75 -38.26
CA GLY A 344 28.69 18.96 -38.33
C GLY A 344 29.75 19.14 -37.24
N GLY A 345 29.88 18.26 -36.25
CA GLY A 345 31.01 18.31 -35.32
C GLY A 345 32.32 17.89 -36.02
N PRO A 346 33.41 18.68 -35.98
CA PRO A 346 34.65 18.31 -36.66
C PRO A 346 35.15 16.99 -36.10
N ALA A 347 35.46 16.05 -37.00
CA ALA A 347 36.17 14.84 -36.66
C ALA A 347 37.49 15.23 -35.99
N SER A 348 37.55 15.10 -34.67
CA SER A 348 38.81 15.11 -33.94
C SER A 348 39.53 13.81 -34.28
N GLY A 349 40.10 13.76 -35.49
CA GLY A 349 41.11 12.77 -35.84
C GLY A 349 42.35 13.01 -34.97
N PRO A 350 43.06 11.96 -34.54
CA PRO A 350 44.31 12.13 -33.83
C PRO A 350 45.32 12.76 -34.79
N SER A 351 45.69 14.03 -34.55
CA SER A 351 46.83 14.67 -35.19
C SER A 351 48.12 14.06 -34.63
N GLY A 352 48.47 12.89 -35.13
CA GLY A 352 49.79 12.29 -34.99
C GLY A 352 50.72 12.80 -36.09
N GLN A 353 51.24 14.01 -35.93
CA GLN A 353 52.54 14.45 -36.44
C GLN A 353 53.34 14.73 -35.16
N GLY A 354 54.38 13.99 -34.80
CA GLY A 354 55.54 13.66 -35.59
C GLY A 354 56.66 14.56 -35.08
N ASP A 355 57.47 14.06 -34.14
CA ASP A 355 58.75 14.67 -33.79
C ASP A 355 59.76 13.54 -33.56
N ASP A 356 60.34 13.11 -34.68
CA ASP A 356 61.66 12.49 -34.72
C ASP A 356 62.70 13.62 -34.92
N SER A 357 63.78 13.55 -34.15
CA SER A 357 65.10 14.19 -34.36
C SER A 357 65.37 15.58 -33.74
N ALA A 358 66.01 15.55 -32.56
CA ALA A 358 67.34 16.15 -32.34
C ALA A 358 68.04 15.47 -31.16
#